data_AF-A0A432FXJ5-F1
#
_entry.id   AF-A0A432FXJ5-F1
#
_cell.length_a   1.000
_cell.length_b   1.000
_cell.length_c   1.000
_cell.angle_alpha   90.00
_cell.angle_beta   90.00
_cell.angle_gamma   90.00
#
_symmetry.space_group_name_H-M   'P 1'
#
loop_
_entity.id
_entity.type
_entity.pdbx_description
1 polymer ?
#
loop_
_entity_poly.entity_id
_entity_poly.type
_entity_poly.pdbx_seq_one_letter_code
_entity_poly.pdbx_strand_id
1 'polypeptide(L)'
;MEARRLNWPSISFFNQQGRTDFGNETVSVDETGNVIYFARFTATFQAPDFDFSHFPLDKQQFNVVVDLLRPETEFVFRPDLERSGLGDTLGEEEWQWRQLKPPYPLTG
;
A
#
# COMPACT_ATOMS: atom_id res chain seq x y z
N MET A 1 -14.32 19.90 -24.09
CA MET A 1 -14.73 19.26 -22.82
C MET A 1 -13.95 19.96 -21.72
N GLU A 2 -14.62 20.70 -20.84
CA GLU A 2 -13.95 21.30 -19.68
C GLU A 2 -13.54 20.18 -18.73
N ALA A 3 -12.24 20.01 -18.53
CA ALA A 3 -11.74 19.19 -17.45
C ALA A 3 -12.23 19.81 -16.14
N ARG A 4 -13.21 19.18 -15.47
CA ARG A 4 -13.55 19.53 -14.10
C ARG A 4 -12.25 19.47 -13.30
N ARG A 5 -11.85 20.59 -12.69
CA ARG A 5 -10.69 20.70 -11.77
C ARG A 5 -10.98 19.94 -10.48
N LEU A 6 -11.12 18.62 -10.59
CA LEU A 6 -11.32 17.75 -9.45
C LEU A 6 -9.95 17.56 -8.78
N ASN A 7 -9.85 17.86 -7.50
CA ASN A 7 -8.72 17.44 -6.69
C ASN A 7 -8.98 16.00 -6.26
N TRP A 8 -8.04 15.09 -6.49
CA TRP A 8 -8.12 13.71 -6.02
C TRP A 8 -6.96 13.42 -5.06
N PRO A 9 -7.11 12.45 -4.15
CA PRO A 9 -6.04 12.03 -3.25
C PRO A 9 -5.00 11.22 -4.03
N SER A 10 -4.12 11.91 -4.76
CA SER A 10 -3.00 11.28 -5.47
C SER A 10 -2.10 10.57 -4.45
N ILE A 11 -1.81 9.29 -4.70
CA ILE A 11 -0.92 8.49 -3.86
C ILE A 11 0.35 8.08 -4.62
N SER A 12 1.40 7.76 -3.87
CA SER A 12 2.59 7.08 -4.38
C SER A 12 3.03 5.97 -3.44
N PHE A 13 3.72 4.96 -3.96
CA PHE A 13 4.40 3.96 -3.15
C PHE A 13 5.83 4.42 -2.88
N PHE A 14 6.13 4.89 -1.67
CA PHE A 14 7.40 5.52 -1.32
C PHE A 14 8.60 4.60 -1.55
N ASN A 15 8.47 3.34 -1.13
CA ASN A 15 9.53 2.35 -1.20
C ASN A 15 9.42 1.45 -2.44
N GLN A 16 8.76 1.87 -3.52
CA GLN A 16 8.68 1.09 -4.75
C GLN A 16 9.99 1.17 -5.56
N GLN A 17 10.35 0.07 -6.23
CA GLN A 17 11.52 0.00 -7.12
C GLN A 17 11.13 -0.38 -8.55
N GLY A 18 11.72 0.31 -9.51
CA GLY A 18 11.58 -0.01 -10.92
C GLY A 18 10.18 0.29 -11.44
N ARG A 19 9.56 -0.69 -12.10
CA ARG A 19 8.24 -0.55 -12.72
C ARG A 19 7.17 -1.23 -11.87
N THR A 20 5.99 -0.62 -11.81
CA THR A 20 4.76 -1.27 -11.36
C THR A 20 3.96 -1.71 -12.58
N ASP A 21 3.58 -2.98 -12.62
CA ASP A 21 2.74 -3.54 -13.67
C ASP A 21 1.30 -3.66 -13.18
N PHE A 22 0.45 -2.74 -13.64
CA PHE A 22 -0.97 -2.73 -13.31
C PHE A 22 -1.73 -3.71 -14.21
N GLY A 23 -2.51 -4.59 -13.57
CA GLY A 23 -3.43 -5.51 -14.26
C GLY A 23 -4.82 -4.91 -14.40
N ASN A 24 -5.48 -4.66 -13.27
CA ASN A 24 -6.79 -4.02 -13.23
C ASN A 24 -6.68 -2.68 -12.52
N GLU A 25 -7.29 -1.66 -13.10
CA GLU A 25 -7.48 -0.36 -12.49
C GLU A 25 -8.92 0.08 -12.77
N THR A 26 -9.70 0.32 -11.72
CA THR A 26 -11.11 0.69 -11.87
C THR A 26 -11.53 1.69 -10.81
N VAL A 27 -12.50 2.53 -11.19
CA VAL A 27 -13.14 3.52 -10.33
C VAL A 27 -14.65 3.28 -10.40
N SER A 28 -15.28 3.12 -9.26
CA SER A 28 -16.74 3.22 -9.14
C SER A 28 -17.12 4.44 -8.32
N VAL A 29 -18.22 5.08 -8.72
CA VAL A 29 -18.80 6.22 -8.01
C VAL A 29 -20.26 5.89 -7.75
N ASP A 30 -20.68 5.96 -6.49
CA ASP A 30 -22.08 5.74 -6.13
C ASP A 30 -22.93 7.01 -6.28
N GLU A 31 -24.25 6.89 -6.09
CA GLU A 31 -25.21 8.01 -6.23
C GLU A 31 -24.97 9.14 -5.21
N THR A 32 -24.27 8.86 -4.11
CA THR A 32 -23.91 9.85 -3.08
C THR A 32 -22.58 10.53 -3.34
N GLY A 33 -21.85 10.08 -4.36
CA GLY A 33 -20.53 10.58 -4.72
C GLY A 33 -19.37 9.90 -3.98
N ASN A 34 -19.60 8.79 -3.27
CA ASN A 34 -18.49 8.00 -2.73
C ASN A 34 -17.73 7.35 -3.88
N VAL A 35 -16.41 7.39 -3.79
CA VAL A 35 -15.51 6.84 -4.80
C VAL A 35 -14.81 5.62 -4.24
N ILE A 36 -14.88 4.49 -4.95
CA ILE A 36 -14.05 3.32 -4.69
C ILE A 36 -13.07 3.20 -5.85
N TYR A 37 -11.79 3.32 -5.52
CA TYR A 37 -10.70 3.00 -6.43
C TYR A 37 -10.15 1.62 -6.10
N PHE A 38 -9.95 0.79 -7.12
CA PHE A 38 -9.35 -0.53 -6.98
C PHE A 38 -8.24 -0.69 -8.01
N ALA A 39 -7.05 -1.07 -7.52
CA ALA A 39 -5.91 -1.39 -8.34
C ALA A 39 -5.35 -2.77 -7.96
N ARG A 40 -5.12 -3.61 -8.97
CA ARG A 40 -4.36 -4.86 -8.85
C ARG A 40 -3.07 -4.70 -9.64
N PHE A 41 -1.93 -4.94 -8.99
CA PHE A 41 -0.63 -4.74 -9.61
C PHE A 41 0.41 -5.76 -9.12
N THR A 42 1.50 -5.85 -9.87
CA THR A 42 2.75 -6.50 -9.47
C THR A 42 3.83 -5.44 -9.36
N ALA A 43 4.57 -5.44 -8.25
CA ALA A 43 5.64 -4.46 -8.00
C ALA A 43 6.72 -5.03 -7.07
N THR A 44 7.91 -4.43 -7.16
CA THR A 44 9.02 -4.68 -6.23
C THR A 44 9.10 -3.52 -5.22
N PHE A 45 9.33 -3.84 -3.95
CA PHE A 45 9.48 -2.87 -2.87
C PHE A 45 10.84 -3.01 -2.18
N GLN A 46 11.42 -1.89 -1.75
CA GLN A 46 12.63 -1.87 -0.95
C GLN A 46 12.37 -2.49 0.43
N ALA A 47 13.32 -3.31 0.87
CA ALA A 47 13.40 -3.80 2.24
C ALA A 47 14.69 -3.26 2.90
N PRO A 48 14.73 -1.96 3.26
CA PRO A 48 15.94 -1.34 3.79
C PRO A 48 16.30 -1.81 5.21
N ASP A 49 15.32 -2.35 5.94
CA ASP A 49 15.44 -2.74 7.34
C ASP A 49 16.00 -4.17 7.53
N PHE A 50 16.61 -4.76 6.51
CA PHE A 50 17.18 -6.11 6.59
C PHE A 50 18.35 -6.16 7.59
N ASP A 51 18.26 -7.06 8.58
CA ASP A 51 19.32 -7.32 9.55
C ASP A 51 19.74 -8.79 9.55
N PHE A 52 20.92 -9.06 8.99
CA PHE A 52 21.46 -10.41 8.83
C PHE A 52 22.34 -10.87 10.01
N SER A 53 22.39 -10.12 11.12
CA SER A 53 23.27 -10.42 12.26
C SER A 53 23.07 -11.82 12.86
N HIS A 54 21.88 -12.40 12.69
CA HIS A 54 21.52 -13.73 13.20
C HIS A 54 21.20 -14.74 12.11
N PHE A 55 21.63 -14.50 10.87
CA PHE A 55 21.37 -15.41 9.76
C PHE A 55 21.91 -16.83 10.03
N PRO A 56 21.15 -17.92 9.78
CA PRO A 56 19.85 -17.99 9.09
C PRO A 56 18.61 -17.98 10.02
N LEU A 57 18.77 -17.60 11.30
CA LEU A 57 17.71 -17.57 12.31
C LEU A 57 17.15 -16.15 12.55
N ASP A 58 17.41 -15.25 11.62
CA ASP A 58 17.00 -13.86 11.63
C ASP A 58 15.49 -13.69 11.45
N LYS A 59 15.00 -12.48 11.75
CA LYS A 59 13.62 -12.07 11.51
C LYS A 59 13.66 -10.74 10.80
N GLN A 60 12.93 -10.63 9.71
CA GLN A 60 12.93 -9.45 8.86
C GLN A 60 11.57 -8.76 8.89
N GLN A 61 11.61 -7.44 8.72
CA GLN A 61 10.41 -6.64 8.57
C GLN A 61 10.30 -6.15 7.12
N PHE A 62 9.20 -6.50 6.48
CA PHE A 62 8.84 -6.03 5.14
C PHE A 62 7.71 -5.02 5.26
N ASN A 63 7.82 -3.89 4.58
CA ASN A 63 6.83 -2.81 4.61
C ASN A 63 6.43 -2.42 3.19
N VAL A 64 5.17 -2.02 3.00
CA VAL A 64 4.71 -1.26 1.83
C VAL A 64 4.27 0.09 2.35
N VAL A 65 4.90 1.16 1.87
CA VAL A 65 4.66 2.52 2.36
C VAL A 65 3.91 3.30 1.29
N VAL A 66 2.73 3.81 1.66
CA VAL A 66 1.86 4.60 0.79
C VAL A 66 1.86 6.04 1.28
N ASP A 67 2.26 6.96 0.40
CA ASP A 67 2.30 8.39 0.67
C ASP A 67 1.13 9.09 -0.03
N LEU A 68 0.61 10.11 0.64
CA LEU A 68 -0.31 11.06 0.05
C LEU A 68 0.49 12.23 -0.53
N LEU A 69 0.33 12.49 -1.83
CA LEU A 69 1.03 13.61 -2.50
C LEU A 69 0.37 14.96 -2.23
N ARG A 70 -0.82 14.95 -1.62
CA ARG A 70 -1.59 16.14 -1.23
C ARG A 70 -1.36 16.46 0.25
N PRO A 71 -1.46 17.73 0.66
CA PRO A 71 -1.36 18.09 2.07
C PRO A 71 -2.44 17.41 2.91
N GLU A 72 -2.12 17.10 4.17
CA GLU A 72 -3.07 16.51 5.12
C GLU A 72 -4.26 17.43 5.45
N THR A 73 -4.12 18.73 5.17
CA THR A 73 -5.23 19.70 5.25
C THR A 73 -6.32 19.47 4.19
N GLU A 74 -6.03 18.70 3.13
CA GLU A 74 -6.98 18.39 2.06
C GLU A 74 -7.49 16.96 2.14
N PHE A 75 -6.61 15.98 2.41
CA PHE A 75 -6.96 14.57 2.48
C PHE A 75 -6.21 13.90 3.63
N VAL A 76 -6.84 12.95 4.31
CA VAL A 76 -6.22 12.19 5.40
C VAL A 76 -6.49 10.71 5.18
N PHE A 77 -5.45 9.87 5.31
CA PHE A 77 -5.64 8.43 5.27
C PHE A 77 -6.38 7.92 6.50
N ARG A 78 -7.24 6.94 6.29
CA ARG A 78 -7.85 6.14 7.36
C ARG A 78 -7.58 4.67 7.08
N PRO A 79 -7.22 3.87 8.10
CA PRO A 79 -6.96 2.46 7.89
C PRO A 79 -8.26 1.73 7.51
N ASP A 80 -8.23 0.99 6.40
CA ASP A 80 -9.26 0.01 6.06
C ASP A 80 -8.80 -1.37 6.56
N LEU A 81 -9.19 -1.70 7.79
CA LEU A 81 -8.79 -2.94 8.46
C LEU A 81 -9.54 -4.17 7.93
N GLU A 82 -10.64 -3.98 7.18
CA GLU A 82 -11.38 -5.09 6.59
C GLU A 82 -10.72 -5.58 5.29
N ARG A 83 -10.07 -4.68 4.55
CA ARG A 83 -9.42 -5.00 3.27
C ARG A 83 -7.91 -5.13 3.36
N SER A 84 -7.27 -4.46 4.30
CA SER A 84 -5.81 -4.50 4.46
C SER A 84 -5.37 -5.84 5.03
N GLY A 85 -4.51 -6.55 4.32
CA GLY A 85 -4.04 -7.85 4.77
C GLY A 85 -3.14 -8.55 3.76
N LEU A 86 -2.85 -9.81 4.06
CA LEU A 86 -2.18 -10.75 3.17
C LEU A 86 -3.15 -11.88 2.86
N GLY A 87 -3.07 -12.43 1.65
CA GLY A 87 -3.83 -13.63 1.29
C GLY A 87 -3.25 -14.89 1.94
N ASP A 88 -4.00 -15.98 1.89
CA ASP A 88 -3.61 -17.26 2.51
C ASP A 88 -2.65 -18.08 1.65
N THR A 89 -2.54 -17.77 0.35
CA THR A 89 -1.71 -18.49 -0.62
C THR A 89 -0.68 -17.55 -1.25
N LEU A 90 0.45 -17.35 -0.56
CA LEU A 90 1.49 -16.42 -1.01
C LEU A 90 2.50 -17.06 -1.98
N GLY A 91 2.65 -18.38 -1.95
CA GLY A 91 3.59 -19.11 -2.84
C GLY A 91 5.07 -18.97 -2.49
N GLU A 92 5.39 -18.38 -1.34
CA GLU A 92 6.76 -18.26 -0.80
C GLU A 92 7.09 -19.51 0.04
N GLU A 93 8.28 -20.07 -0.16
CA GLU A 93 8.70 -21.34 0.46
C GLU A 93 9.81 -21.18 1.51
N GLU A 94 10.68 -20.17 1.37
CA GLU A 94 11.79 -19.95 2.31
C GLU A 94 11.34 -19.16 3.54
N TRP A 95 10.48 -18.17 3.35
CA TRP A 95 10.04 -17.27 4.42
C TRP A 95 8.76 -17.75 5.09
N GLN A 96 8.79 -17.81 6.43
CA GLN A 96 7.59 -18.05 7.23
C GLN A 96 7.05 -16.75 7.80
N TRP A 97 5.82 -16.42 7.42
CA TRP A 97 5.11 -15.28 7.97
C TRP A 97 4.80 -15.47 9.46
N ARG A 98 4.99 -14.41 10.26
CA ARG A 98 4.67 -14.42 11.69
C ARG A 98 3.47 -13.56 12.06
N GLN A 99 3.49 -12.29 11.68
CA GLN A 99 2.48 -11.34 12.14
C GLN A 99 2.39 -10.12 11.24
N LEU A 100 1.16 -9.73 10.91
CA LEU A 100 0.86 -8.41 10.33
C LEU A 100 0.88 -7.39 11.45
N LYS A 101 1.78 -6.42 11.38
CA LYS A 101 1.66 -5.24 12.23
C LYS A 101 0.54 -4.38 11.64
N PRO A 102 -0.45 -3.94 12.43
CA PRO A 102 -1.43 -2.98 11.93
C PRO A 102 -0.68 -1.74 11.42
N PRO A 103 -1.23 -1.01 10.43
CA PRO A 103 -0.63 0.25 10.01
C PRO A 103 -0.41 1.10 11.26
N TYR A 104 0.81 1.62 11.43
CA TYR A 104 1.15 2.47 12.55
C TYR A 104 0.08 3.57 12.66
N PRO A 105 -0.38 3.92 13.88
CA PRO A 105 -1.21 5.11 14.01
C PRO A 105 -0.41 6.26 13.42
N LEU A 106 -1.02 6.99 12.48
CA LEU A 106 -0.52 8.28 12.03
C LEU A 106 -0.45 9.14 13.31
N THR A 107 0.72 9.23 13.94
CA THR A 107 0.95 10.21 14.99
C THR A 107 0.84 11.55 14.30
N GLY A 108 -0.21 12.30 14.63
CA GLY A 108 -0.48 13.64 14.11
C GLY A 108 0.49 14.70 14.62
#